data_AF-A0A7R9YA32-F1
#
_entry.id   AF-A0A7R9YA32-F1
#
_cell.length_a   1.000
_cell.length_b   1.000
_cell.length_c   1.000
_cell.angle_alpha   90.00
_cell.angle_beta   90.00
_cell.angle_gamma   90.00
#
_symmetry.space_group_name_H-M   'P 1'
#
loop_
_entity.id
_entity.type
_entity.pdbx_description
1 polymer ?
#
loop_
_entity_poly.entity_id
_entity_poly.type
_entity_poly.pdbx_seq_one_letter_code
_entity_poly.pdbx_strand_id
1 'polypeptide(L)'
;DHIEVAYNLDDGVEFFGGTVNVQYLSVLFVADDAIDTDQGYIGKIQYAYVVLAADSHHGAEMDGSNVAGTSDQSYPQLYNVLFVGHTNLSPASPSSDDQFPSIIRFREGTGGRFGNIVMFNVATEGIRRTSCVDEGYTSDPS
;
A
#
# COMPACT_ATOMS: atom_id res chain seq x y z
N ASP A 1 -7.01 -9.68 -14.62
CA ASP A 1 -8.26 -10.22 -14.06
C ASP A 1 -7.99 -11.09 -12.85
N HIS A 2 -6.95 -11.94 -12.85
CA HIS A 2 -6.48 -12.61 -11.65
C HIS A 2 -4.95 -12.52 -11.63
N ILE A 3 -4.39 -12.14 -10.49
CA ILE A 3 -2.94 -12.04 -10.30
C ILE A 3 -2.61 -12.71 -8.97
N GLU A 4 -1.59 -13.57 -8.97
CA GLU A 4 -1.00 -14.10 -7.75
C GLU A 4 0.52 -13.87 -7.80
N VAL A 5 1.05 -13.33 -6.71
CA VAL A 5 2.49 -13.24 -6.48
C VAL A 5 2.80 -13.84 -5.11
N ALA A 6 3.81 -14.70 -5.05
CA ALA A 6 4.17 -15.36 -3.82
C ALA A 6 5.68 -15.62 -3.70
N TYR A 7 6.20 -15.54 -2.48
CA TYR A 7 7.56 -15.92 -2.11
C TYR A 7 8.70 -15.22 -2.89
N ASN A 8 8.49 -14.00 -3.38
CA ASN A 8 9.59 -13.17 -3.87
C ASN A 8 10.20 -12.32 -2.75
N LEU A 9 11.36 -11.73 -3.04
CA LEU A 9 12.13 -10.93 -2.09
C LEU A 9 11.87 -9.42 -2.21
N ASP A 10 10.91 -9.05 -3.03
CA ASP A 10 10.63 -7.68 -3.45
C ASP A 10 9.13 -7.44 -3.27
N ASP A 11 8.61 -6.35 -3.81
CA ASP A 11 7.17 -6.08 -3.76
C ASP A 11 6.35 -7.16 -4.44
N GLY A 12 5.14 -7.40 -3.92
CA GLY A 12 4.19 -8.30 -4.57
C GLY A 12 3.71 -7.75 -5.89
N VAL A 13 3.20 -6.51 -5.87
CA VAL A 13 2.84 -5.75 -7.06
C VAL A 13 3.14 -4.28 -6.81
N GLU A 14 3.81 -3.65 -7.75
CA GLU A 14 4.13 -2.22 -7.73
C GLU A 14 3.54 -1.53 -8.95
N PHE A 15 2.80 -0.43 -8.75
CA PHE A 15 2.25 0.39 -9.82
C PHE A 15 2.90 1.77 -9.86
N PHE A 16 3.62 2.03 -10.94
CA PHE A 16 4.17 3.34 -11.26
C PHE A 16 3.23 4.12 -12.18
N GLY A 17 2.43 5.01 -11.61
CA GLY A 17 1.53 5.86 -12.36
C GLY A 17 0.40 5.14 -13.10
N GLY A 18 -0.44 5.94 -13.77
CA GLY A 18 -1.49 5.43 -14.64
C GLY A 18 -2.78 5.02 -13.93
N THR A 19 -3.65 4.33 -14.67
CA THR A 19 -5.07 4.09 -14.33
C THR A 19 -5.46 2.61 -14.41
N VAL A 20 -4.47 1.72 -14.36
CA VAL A 20 -4.72 0.27 -14.43
C VAL A 20 -5.65 -0.13 -13.30
N ASN A 21 -6.65 -0.94 -13.63
CA ASN A 21 -7.56 -1.50 -12.65
C ASN A 21 -7.30 -3.00 -12.50
N VAL A 22 -7.18 -3.46 -11.27
CA VAL A 22 -6.97 -4.87 -10.93
C VAL A 22 -8.14 -5.36 -10.08
N GLN A 23 -8.59 -6.57 -10.40
CA GLN A 23 -9.52 -7.34 -9.58
C GLN A 23 -8.84 -8.68 -9.25
N TYR A 24 -9.19 -9.27 -8.12
CA TYR A 24 -8.73 -10.59 -7.67
C TYR A 24 -7.21 -10.71 -7.63
N LEU A 25 -6.61 -10.04 -6.65
CA LEU A 25 -5.18 -10.03 -6.38
C LEU A 25 -4.87 -10.85 -5.13
N SER A 26 -4.01 -11.86 -5.23
CA SER A 26 -3.39 -12.52 -4.08
C SER A 26 -1.90 -12.19 -3.99
N VAL A 27 -1.44 -11.79 -2.81
CA VAL A 27 -0.02 -11.56 -2.54
C VAL A 27 0.35 -12.27 -1.25
N LEU A 28 1.26 -13.24 -1.35
CA LEU A 28 1.52 -14.19 -0.29
C LEU A 28 3.02 -14.26 0.04
N PHE A 29 3.38 -13.91 1.26
CA PHE A 29 4.72 -14.14 1.80
C PHE A 29 5.85 -13.47 0.99
N VAL A 30 5.63 -12.25 0.53
CA VAL A 30 6.64 -11.43 -0.16
C VAL A 30 7.48 -10.66 0.87
N ALA A 31 8.73 -10.33 0.58
CA ALA A 31 9.64 -9.77 1.60
C ALA A 31 9.54 -8.25 1.77
N ASP A 32 9.21 -7.48 0.74
CA ASP A 32 9.05 -6.02 0.86
C ASP A 32 7.56 -5.67 1.04
N ASP A 33 6.99 -4.80 0.20
CA ASP A 33 5.59 -4.40 0.29
C ASP A 33 4.68 -5.26 -0.58
N ALA A 34 3.57 -5.73 -0.02
CA ALA A 34 2.68 -6.60 -0.80
C ALA A 34 1.99 -5.85 -1.96
N ILE A 35 1.61 -4.59 -1.75
CA ILE A 35 1.04 -3.72 -2.76
C ILE A 35 1.70 -2.36 -2.61
N ASP A 36 2.48 -1.95 -3.60
CA ASP A 36 3.06 -0.60 -3.66
C ASP A 36 2.45 0.20 -4.83
N THR A 37 2.28 1.50 -4.62
CA THR A 37 1.86 2.45 -5.65
C THR A 37 2.64 3.74 -5.51
N ASP A 38 3.17 4.25 -6.63
CA ASP A 38 3.88 5.53 -6.67
C ASP A 38 3.66 6.22 -8.03
N GLN A 39 4.29 7.37 -8.24
CA GLN A 39 4.43 8.08 -9.51
C GLN A 39 3.10 8.45 -10.16
N GLY A 40 2.12 8.88 -9.35
CA GLY A 40 0.83 9.37 -9.83
C GLY A 40 -0.16 8.27 -10.16
N TYR A 41 -0.09 7.12 -9.49
CA TYR A 41 -1.05 6.04 -9.71
C TYR A 41 -2.43 6.44 -9.18
N ILE A 42 -3.44 6.38 -10.06
CA ILE A 42 -4.84 6.74 -9.78
C ILE A 42 -5.81 5.62 -10.17
N GLY A 43 -5.30 4.40 -10.25
CA GLY A 43 -6.07 3.19 -10.57
C GLY A 43 -6.81 2.59 -9.38
N LYS A 44 -7.49 1.46 -9.62
CA LYS A 44 -8.32 0.77 -8.62
C LYS A 44 -7.94 -0.69 -8.47
N ILE A 45 -7.79 -1.11 -7.21
CA ILE A 45 -7.56 -2.49 -6.80
C ILE A 45 -8.78 -2.96 -6.00
N GLN A 46 -9.41 -4.05 -6.44
CA GLN A 46 -10.55 -4.66 -5.74
C GLN A 46 -10.35 -6.15 -5.49
N TYR A 47 -10.87 -6.63 -4.35
CA TYR A 47 -10.83 -8.05 -3.97
C TYR A 47 -9.40 -8.55 -3.84
N ALA A 48 -8.63 -7.89 -2.97
CA ALA A 48 -7.26 -8.28 -2.68
C ALA A 48 -7.18 -9.11 -1.39
N TYR A 49 -6.32 -10.12 -1.41
CA TYR A 49 -5.98 -10.96 -0.27
C TYR A 49 -4.47 -10.96 -0.07
N VAL A 50 -4.03 -10.45 1.08
CA VAL A 50 -2.61 -10.27 1.40
C VAL A 50 -2.27 -11.02 2.67
N VAL A 51 -1.20 -11.81 2.62
CA VAL A 51 -0.62 -12.50 3.79
C VAL A 51 0.85 -12.14 3.88
N LEU A 52 1.23 -11.52 5.00
CA LEU A 52 2.62 -11.13 5.26
C LEU A 52 3.42 -12.31 5.83
N ALA A 53 4.64 -12.48 5.33
CA ALA A 53 5.67 -13.34 5.90
C ALA A 53 6.18 -12.78 7.23
N ALA A 54 7.17 -13.44 7.83
CA ALA A 54 7.79 -12.97 9.06
C ALA A 54 8.70 -11.74 8.82
N ASP A 55 9.21 -11.60 7.60
CA ASP A 55 10.17 -10.61 7.12
C ASP A 55 9.59 -9.65 6.09
N SER A 56 8.29 -9.72 5.78
CA SER A 56 7.60 -8.71 4.96
C SER A 56 7.73 -7.31 5.56
N HIS A 57 7.57 -6.28 4.74
CA HIS A 57 7.44 -4.92 5.22
C HIS A 57 5.96 -4.56 5.46
N HIS A 58 5.25 -4.00 4.47
CA HIS A 58 3.84 -3.62 4.59
C HIS A 58 2.90 -4.52 3.78
N GLY A 59 1.63 -4.56 4.20
CA GLY A 59 0.55 -5.08 3.37
C GLY A 59 0.22 -4.17 2.20
N ALA A 60 0.38 -2.86 2.41
CA ALA A 60 0.36 -1.89 1.35
C ALA A 60 1.23 -0.69 1.73
N GLU A 61 2.08 -0.24 0.82
CA GLU A 61 2.69 1.07 0.83
C GLU A 61 2.04 1.90 -0.29
N MET A 62 1.74 3.15 -0.01
CA MET A 62 1.18 4.06 -1.01
C MET A 62 2.00 5.33 -0.92
N ASP A 63 2.70 5.62 -1.99
CA ASP A 63 3.57 6.78 -2.11
C ASP A 63 3.11 7.68 -3.28
N GLY A 64 3.73 8.84 -3.37
CA GLY A 64 3.55 9.81 -4.41
C GLY A 64 4.57 10.94 -4.29
N SER A 65 4.37 12.01 -5.05
CA SER A 65 5.31 13.11 -5.04
C SER A 65 5.33 13.90 -3.72
N ASN A 66 6.52 14.07 -3.14
CA ASN A 66 6.75 15.04 -2.05
C ASN A 66 6.68 16.52 -2.49
N VAL A 67 6.38 16.80 -3.76
CA VAL A 67 6.17 18.16 -4.28
C VAL A 67 4.68 18.36 -4.57
N ALA A 68 4.09 19.34 -3.88
CA ALA A 68 2.67 19.66 -4.05
C ALA A 68 2.36 20.14 -5.49
N GLY A 69 1.26 19.65 -6.07
CA GLY A 69 0.74 20.09 -7.37
C GLY A 69 1.46 19.51 -8.60
N THR A 70 2.24 18.44 -8.43
CA THR A 70 2.81 17.68 -9.55
C THR A 70 1.82 16.65 -10.10
N SER A 71 2.09 16.12 -11.29
CA SER A 71 1.34 15.00 -11.86
C SER A 71 1.59 13.67 -11.15
N ASP A 72 2.59 13.63 -10.27
CA ASP A 72 3.11 12.40 -9.68
C ASP A 72 2.50 12.16 -8.28
N GLN A 73 1.47 12.94 -7.93
CA GLN A 73 0.65 12.73 -6.73
C GLN A 73 -0.29 11.55 -6.97
N SER A 74 -0.18 10.52 -6.14
CA SER A 74 -0.95 9.30 -6.30
C SER A 74 -2.31 9.41 -5.60
N TYR A 75 -3.33 8.78 -6.18
CA TYR A 75 -4.67 8.68 -5.61
C TYR A 75 -5.21 7.25 -5.77
N PRO A 76 -4.55 6.25 -5.16
CA PRO A 76 -4.93 4.85 -5.29
C PRO A 76 -6.31 4.58 -4.69
N GLN A 77 -7.03 3.62 -5.29
CA GLN A 77 -8.34 3.20 -4.80
C GLN A 77 -8.32 1.73 -4.41
N LEU A 78 -8.39 1.42 -3.12
CA LEU A 78 -8.39 0.04 -2.59
C LEU A 78 -9.73 -0.29 -1.94
N TYR A 79 -10.37 -1.35 -2.43
CA TYR A 79 -11.67 -1.81 -1.90
C TYR A 79 -11.76 -3.31 -1.71
N ASN A 80 -12.47 -3.73 -0.66
CA ASN A 80 -12.72 -5.15 -0.36
C ASN A 80 -11.40 -5.91 -0.20
N VAL A 81 -10.58 -5.49 0.77
CA VAL A 81 -9.24 -6.04 0.97
C VAL A 81 -9.15 -6.73 2.33
N LEU A 82 -8.54 -7.90 2.35
CA LEU A 82 -8.18 -8.62 3.55
C LEU A 82 -6.66 -8.65 3.69
N PHE A 83 -6.15 -8.05 4.77
CA PHE A 83 -4.75 -8.14 5.17
C PHE A 83 -4.61 -9.07 6.37
N VAL A 84 -3.67 -10.00 6.29
CA VAL A 84 -3.23 -10.84 7.41
C VAL A 84 -1.79 -10.47 7.72
N GLY A 85 -1.59 -9.81 8.88
CA GLY A 85 -0.28 -9.34 9.34
C GLY A 85 0.68 -10.46 9.74
N HIS A 86 1.94 -10.07 9.95
CA HIS A 86 3.09 -10.96 10.16
C HIS A 86 2.85 -12.04 11.21
N THR A 87 3.33 -13.25 10.92
CA THR A 87 3.34 -14.33 11.93
C THR A 87 4.26 -14.02 13.12
N ASN A 88 5.16 -13.04 12.98
CA ASN A 88 6.02 -12.52 14.03
C ASN A 88 5.54 -11.11 14.43
N LEU A 89 5.12 -10.92 15.68
CA LEU A 89 4.53 -9.65 16.17
C LEU A 89 5.56 -8.56 16.50
N SER A 90 6.83 -8.80 16.19
CA SER A 90 7.91 -7.81 16.24
C SER A 90 8.79 -7.98 15.00
N PRO A 91 8.24 -7.74 13.79
CA PRO A 91 9.02 -7.86 12.57
C PRO A 91 10.16 -6.84 12.61
N ALA A 92 11.37 -7.28 12.28
CA ALA A 92 12.45 -6.35 12.00
C ALA A 92 12.14 -5.74 10.63
N SER A 93 12.18 -4.42 10.52
CA SER A 93 12.02 -3.81 9.20
C SER A 93 13.19 -4.22 8.30
N PRO A 94 12.94 -4.68 7.06
CA PRO A 94 14.00 -4.89 6.08
C PRO A 94 14.62 -3.55 5.64
N SER A 95 13.90 -2.43 5.81
CA SER A 95 14.39 -1.09 5.46
C SER A 95 15.13 -0.38 6.60
N SER A 96 16.11 0.43 6.20
CA SER A 96 16.84 1.33 7.11
C SER A 96 16.17 2.69 7.32
N ASP A 97 15.33 3.12 6.37
CA ASP A 97 14.66 4.43 6.38
C ASP A 97 13.23 4.38 6.94
N ASP A 98 12.62 3.20 6.91
CA ASP A 98 11.40 2.91 7.64
C ASP A 98 11.59 1.79 8.62
N GLN A 99 11.49 2.13 9.90
CA GLN A 99 11.69 1.20 11.00
C GLN A 99 10.39 0.93 11.75
N PHE A 100 9.24 1.37 11.21
CA PHE A 100 7.97 1.34 11.91
C PHE A 100 6.97 0.39 11.23
N PRO A 101 6.74 -0.80 11.80
CA PRO A 101 5.85 -1.78 11.19
C PRO A 101 4.39 -1.31 11.23
N SER A 102 3.74 -1.37 10.06
CA SER A 102 2.31 -1.15 9.92
C SER A 102 1.75 -2.01 8.79
N ILE A 103 0.44 -2.32 8.80
CA ILE A 103 -0.17 -3.07 7.69
C ILE A 103 -0.33 -2.20 6.46
N ILE A 104 -0.86 -0.99 6.61
CA ILE A 104 -0.93 -0.01 5.52
C ILE A 104 -0.10 1.21 5.90
N ARG A 105 0.77 1.61 4.99
CA ARG A 105 1.54 2.82 5.10
C ARG A 105 1.16 3.81 4.00
N PHE A 106 0.83 5.02 4.42
CA PHE A 106 0.67 6.17 3.53
C PHE A 106 1.88 7.07 3.67
N ARG A 107 2.50 7.40 2.54
CA ARG A 107 3.66 8.26 2.43
C ARG A 107 3.29 9.58 1.76
N GLU A 108 4.27 10.46 1.61
CA GLU A 108 4.13 11.75 0.96
C GLU A 108 3.39 11.69 -0.38
N GLY A 109 2.63 12.74 -0.69
CA GLY A 109 1.99 12.86 -2.01
C GLY A 109 0.93 11.82 -2.34
N THR A 110 0.60 10.90 -1.42
CA THR A 110 -0.48 9.92 -1.61
C THR A 110 -1.77 10.39 -0.94
N GLY A 111 -2.84 10.41 -1.73
CA GLY A 111 -4.21 10.51 -1.26
C GLY A 111 -4.89 9.14 -1.29
N GLY A 112 -6.06 9.08 -1.92
CA GLY A 112 -6.71 7.83 -2.25
C GLY A 112 -8.03 7.58 -1.54
N ARG A 113 -8.68 6.47 -1.91
CA ARG A 113 -9.95 6.01 -1.34
C ARG A 113 -9.83 4.56 -0.90
N PHE A 114 -10.15 4.32 0.36
CA PHE A 114 -9.97 3.04 1.02
C PHE A 114 -11.28 2.61 1.67
N GLY A 115 -11.83 1.46 1.30
CA GLY A 115 -13.16 1.05 1.79
C GLY A 115 -13.33 -0.46 1.90
N ASN A 116 -14.03 -0.90 2.95
CA ASN A 116 -14.18 -2.32 3.28
C ASN A 116 -12.83 -3.05 3.35
N ILE A 117 -12.00 -2.62 4.31
CA ILE A 117 -10.70 -3.22 4.59
C ILE A 117 -10.79 -3.93 5.94
N VAL A 118 -10.34 -5.18 5.97
CA VAL A 118 -10.23 -5.97 7.19
C VAL A 118 -8.77 -6.32 7.41
N MET A 119 -8.28 -6.08 8.62
CA MET A 119 -6.91 -6.39 9.02
C MET A 119 -6.95 -7.37 10.19
N PHE A 120 -6.24 -8.49 10.06
CA PHE A 120 -6.04 -9.45 11.13
C PHE A 120 -4.57 -9.50 11.51
N ASN A 121 -4.31 -9.91 12.75
CA ASN A 121 -2.96 -10.16 13.26
C ASN A 121 -2.03 -8.92 13.12
N VAL A 122 -2.56 -7.75 13.48
CA VAL A 122 -1.83 -6.48 13.43
C VAL A 122 -0.83 -6.44 14.58
N ALA A 123 0.47 -6.38 14.25
CA ALA A 123 1.54 -6.40 15.23
C ALA A 123 1.65 -5.10 16.05
N THR A 124 1.74 -3.95 15.35
CA THR A 124 1.95 -2.64 16.00
C THR A 124 0.86 -1.65 15.60
N GLU A 125 0.79 -1.29 14.33
CA GLU A 125 -0.21 -0.34 13.81
C GLU A 125 -0.93 -0.93 12.60
N GLY A 126 -2.24 -0.69 12.50
CA GLY A 126 -3.01 -1.08 11.31
C GLY A 126 -2.74 -0.14 10.14
N ILE A 127 -2.71 1.17 10.42
CA ILE A 127 -2.46 2.20 9.43
C ILE A 127 -1.48 3.20 10.01
N ARG A 128 -0.45 3.52 9.23
CA ARG A 128 0.50 4.58 9.53
C ARG A 128 0.49 5.61 8.41
N ARG A 129 0.61 6.89 8.79
CA ARG A 129 0.82 8.00 7.84
C ARG A 129 2.13 8.68 8.18
N THR A 130 3.00 8.80 7.20
CA THR A 130 4.29 9.50 7.29
C THR A 130 4.28 10.66 6.29
N SER A 131 4.88 11.79 6.65
CA SER A 131 5.13 12.94 5.76
C SER A 131 3.89 13.43 4.96
N CYS A 132 3.04 14.27 5.55
CA CYS A 132 2.01 14.97 4.78
C CYS A 132 2.62 16.14 3.99
N VAL A 133 2.26 16.27 2.71
CA VAL A 133 2.36 17.55 1.99
C VAL A 133 1.00 18.22 2.01
N ASP A 134 0.94 19.52 2.32
CA ASP A 134 -0.31 20.28 2.25
C ASP A 134 -0.71 20.45 0.78
N GLU A 135 -1.57 19.56 0.28
CA GLU A 135 -2.21 19.73 -1.02
C GLU A 135 -3.35 20.73 -0.90
N GLY A 136 -3.12 21.95 -1.41
CA GLY A 136 -4.18 22.91 -1.65
C GLY A 136 -5.13 22.44 -2.76
N TYR A 137 -6.00 21.48 -2.47
CA TYR A 137 -7.06 21.09 -3.41
C TYR A 137 -8.10 22.21 -3.52
N THR A 138 -8.16 22.85 -4.68
CA THR A 138 -9.30 23.69 -5.06
C THR A 138 -10.45 22.79 -5.50
N SER A 139 -11.32 22.45 -4.54
CA SER A 139 -12.67 21.86 -4.69
C SER A 139 -12.84 20.56 -5.52
N ASP A 140 -13.46 19.59 -4.86
CA ASP A 140 -14.12 18.37 -5.34
C ASP A 140 -14.88 18.54 -6.67
N PRO A 141 -14.52 17.84 -7.77
CA PRO A 141 -15.42 17.61 -8.88
C PRO A 141 -16.38 16.49 -8.48
N SER A 142 -17.52 16.91 -7.94
CA SER A 142 -18.71 16.09 -7.67
C SER A 142 -18.97 14.98 -8.68
#